data_AF-A0A7X9QA12-F1
#
_entry.id   AF-A0A7X9QA12-F1
#
_cell.length_a   1.000
_cell.length_b   1.000
_cell.length_c   1.000
_cell.angle_alpha   90.00
_cell.angle_beta   90.00
_cell.angle_gamma   90.00
#
_symmetry.space_group_name_H-M   'P 1'
#
loop_
_entity.id
_entity.type
_entity.pdbx_description
1 polymer ?
#
loop_
_entity_poly.entity_id
_entity_poly.type
_entity_poly.pdbx_seq_one_letter_code
_entity_poly.pdbx_strand_id
1 'polypeptide(L)'
;MTTALLLIYSPIIVFCFYFHKKDYQSLYIISTISIIVMIFCSLVSAYLFNYDKNIPIKLAQNSYEYGILAVGEVYGLVNALSVLSSVLFVLFLSKKFKYSYERLFVLFLLLIFFVAIYTSRSSLTVLITFFSYVLALLCTSWFTNKGKAFGKKIIGLLVISFVLIVLIFAKEYIGETIMFISKSKSSKLLSRIYSIGESMVGIVSKNSQTGFLSRFDLIFTSIKTFLTNPFVGIYHVSGGNYFKLLDLGVGDHSQWFDMLASYGLLGVFPLFYLIITNLRVYYKNSKICHCWTFIIFLLGLVNPYICFTTIHIQFLIIPTLFFYKKILSFKDFNSYFI
;
A
#
# COMPACT_ATOMS: atom_id res chain seq x y z
N MET A 1 -8.39 9.54 20.90
CA MET A 1 -8.91 8.56 19.91
C MET A 1 -9.54 9.23 18.71
N THR A 2 -10.61 10.02 18.88
CA THR A 2 -11.31 10.72 17.79
C THR A 2 -10.40 11.66 17.01
N THR A 3 -9.55 12.43 17.68
CA THR A 3 -8.65 13.40 17.02
C THR A 3 -7.63 12.76 16.08
N ALA A 4 -6.95 11.68 16.51
CA ALA A 4 -5.95 11.01 15.69
C ALA A 4 -6.57 10.34 14.44
N LEU A 5 -7.71 9.65 14.60
CA LEU A 5 -8.44 9.08 13.46
C LEU A 5 -8.95 10.18 12.53
N LEU A 6 -9.49 11.28 13.06
CA LEU A 6 -9.92 12.42 12.25
C LEU A 6 -8.76 13.02 11.44
N LEU A 7 -7.56 13.11 12.01
CA LEU A 7 -6.38 13.57 11.29
C LEU A 7 -5.96 12.60 10.18
N ILE A 8 -5.85 11.30 10.50
CA ILE A 8 -5.48 10.26 9.52
C ILE A 8 -6.47 10.24 8.34
N TYR A 9 -7.77 10.35 8.61
CA TYR A 9 -8.83 10.32 7.59
C TYR A 9 -9.23 11.70 7.06
N SER A 10 -8.61 12.78 7.52
CA SER A 10 -8.86 14.15 7.02
C SER A 10 -8.70 14.29 5.50
N PRO A 11 -7.82 13.55 4.79
CA PRO A 11 -7.74 13.64 3.34
C PRO A 11 -9.04 13.25 2.63
N ILE A 12 -9.83 12.33 3.21
CA ILE A 12 -11.16 11.97 2.68
C ILE A 12 -12.10 13.17 2.75
N ILE A 13 -12.10 13.88 3.89
CA ILE A 13 -12.94 15.06 4.11
C ILE A 13 -12.55 16.17 3.14
N VAL A 14 -11.24 16.45 3.01
CA VAL A 14 -10.71 17.45 2.08
C VAL A 14 -11.13 17.11 0.65
N PHE A 15 -10.96 15.87 0.21
CA PHE A 15 -11.38 15.44 -1.11
C PHE A 15 -12.88 15.67 -1.33
N CYS A 16 -13.72 15.17 -0.42
CA CYS A 16 -15.18 15.29 -0.50
C CYS A 16 -15.62 16.76 -0.57
N PHE A 17 -15.06 17.62 0.29
CA PHE A 17 -15.42 19.03 0.38
C PHE A 17 -15.24 19.75 -0.96
N TYR A 18 -14.05 19.69 -1.54
CA TYR A 18 -13.78 20.36 -2.81
C TYR A 18 -14.48 19.69 -3.99
N PHE A 19 -14.62 18.35 -3.97
CA PHE A 19 -15.32 17.62 -5.03
C PHE A 19 -16.81 18.00 -5.10
N HIS A 20 -17.50 18.09 -3.95
CA HIS A 20 -18.90 18.48 -3.89
C HIS A 20 -19.12 19.96 -4.21
N LYS A 21 -18.17 20.83 -3.84
CA LYS A 21 -18.16 22.24 -4.27
C LYS A 21 -17.84 22.43 -5.77
N LYS A 22 -17.48 21.35 -6.48
CA LYS A 22 -16.99 21.39 -7.87
C LYS A 22 -15.74 22.26 -8.05
N ASP A 23 -15.00 22.51 -6.97
CA ASP A 23 -13.73 23.24 -7.01
C ASP A 23 -12.59 22.26 -7.31
N TYR A 24 -12.56 21.82 -8.57
CA TYR A 24 -11.56 20.87 -9.04
C TYR A 24 -10.17 21.49 -9.20
N GLN A 25 -10.08 22.82 -9.30
CA GLN A 25 -8.82 23.54 -9.38
C GLN A 25 -8.06 23.45 -8.06
N SER A 26 -8.71 23.71 -6.93
CA SER A 26 -8.09 23.54 -5.62
C SER A 26 -7.64 22.10 -5.39
N LEU A 27 -8.47 21.10 -5.75
CA LEU A 27 -8.06 19.69 -5.68
C LEU A 27 -6.80 19.41 -6.50
N TYR A 28 -6.73 19.94 -7.72
CA TYR A 28 -5.58 19.78 -8.59
C TYR A 28 -4.31 20.38 -7.99
N ILE A 29 -4.40 21.61 -7.46
CA ILE A 29 -3.28 22.29 -6.81
C ILE A 29 -2.80 21.48 -5.60
N ILE A 30 -3.71 21.08 -4.71
CA ILE A 30 -3.40 20.28 -3.51
C ILE A 30 -2.73 18.96 -3.91
N SER A 31 -3.29 18.24 -4.90
CA SER A 31 -2.72 16.98 -5.38
C SER A 31 -1.35 17.17 -6.03
N THR A 32 -1.14 18.26 -6.75
CA THR A 32 0.14 18.56 -7.41
C THR A 32 1.22 18.85 -6.39
N ILE A 33 0.93 19.73 -5.42
CA ILE A 33 1.83 20.02 -4.29
C ILE A 33 2.16 18.73 -3.54
N SER A 34 1.15 17.89 -3.27
CA SER A 34 1.34 16.61 -2.59
C SER A 34 2.27 15.66 -3.36
N ILE A 35 2.12 15.57 -4.69
CA ILE A 35 3.02 14.77 -5.54
C ILE A 35 4.46 15.33 -5.51
N ILE A 36 4.64 16.65 -5.55
CA ILE A 36 5.97 17.28 -5.46
C ILE A 36 6.65 16.94 -4.12
N VAL A 37 5.92 17.11 -3.01
CA VAL A 37 6.40 16.74 -1.67
C VAL A 37 6.75 15.26 -1.62
N MET A 38 5.92 14.40 -2.19
CA MET A 38 6.20 12.97 -2.27
C MET A 38 7.46 12.62 -3.07
N ILE A 39 7.72 13.30 -4.19
CA ILE A 39 8.96 13.12 -4.97
C ILE A 39 10.15 13.47 -4.08
N PHE A 40 10.10 14.63 -3.41
CA PHE A 40 11.15 15.06 -2.50
C PHE A 40 11.37 14.03 -1.38
N CYS A 41 10.32 13.61 -0.68
CA CYS A 41 10.42 12.60 0.38
C CYS A 41 10.94 11.24 -0.14
N SER A 42 10.58 10.85 -1.36
CA SER A 42 11.07 9.60 -1.99
C SER A 42 12.57 9.66 -2.25
N LEU A 43 13.06 10.79 -2.77
CA LEU A 43 14.48 11.01 -3.03
C LEU A 43 15.29 11.05 -1.73
N VAL A 44 14.80 11.77 -0.71
CA VAL A 44 15.43 11.82 0.62
C VAL A 44 15.47 10.42 1.24
N SER A 45 14.38 9.67 1.19
CA SER A 45 14.33 8.30 1.72
C SER A 45 15.31 7.39 1.00
N ALA A 46 15.36 7.44 -0.33
CA ALA A 46 16.29 6.64 -1.12
C ALA A 46 17.76 7.00 -0.83
N TYR A 47 18.06 8.28 -0.62
CA TYR A 47 19.39 8.74 -0.20
C TYR A 47 19.75 8.20 1.18
N LEU A 48 18.88 8.37 2.18
CA LEU A 48 19.11 7.91 3.55
C LEU A 48 19.34 6.39 3.62
N PHE A 49 18.53 5.61 2.92
CA PHE A 49 18.64 4.15 2.89
C PHE A 49 19.89 3.63 2.17
N ASN A 50 20.45 4.42 1.26
CA ASN A 50 21.73 4.12 0.65
C ASN A 50 22.91 4.54 1.54
N TYR A 51 22.77 5.66 2.26
CA TYR A 51 23.77 6.17 3.20
C TYR A 51 23.98 5.20 4.38
N ASP A 52 22.91 4.90 5.14
CA ASP A 52 22.95 3.85 6.16
C ASP A 52 21.96 2.74 5.80
N LYS A 53 22.59 1.64 5.38
CA LYS A 53 21.96 0.40 4.96
C LYS A 53 21.13 -0.25 6.08
N ASN A 54 21.39 0.06 7.35
CA ASN A 54 20.73 -0.53 8.49
C ASN A 54 19.51 0.28 8.96
N ILE A 55 19.31 1.52 8.49
CA ILE A 55 18.16 2.35 8.89
C ILE A 55 16.82 1.63 8.73
N PRO A 56 16.48 1.01 7.56
CA PRO A 56 15.21 0.31 7.45
C PRO A 56 15.06 -0.80 8.50
N ILE A 57 16.12 -1.56 8.74
CA ILE A 57 16.10 -2.68 9.70
C ILE A 57 15.87 -2.16 11.12
N LYS A 58 16.56 -1.08 11.52
CA LYS A 58 16.38 -0.43 12.82
C LYS A 58 14.96 0.08 13.00
N LEU A 59 14.43 0.78 12.00
CA LEU A 59 13.06 1.32 12.00
C LEU A 59 11.98 0.23 12.03
N ALA A 60 12.26 -0.95 11.48
CA ALA A 60 11.36 -2.09 11.55
C ALA A 60 11.41 -2.82 12.90
N GLN A 61 12.53 -2.76 13.61
CA GLN A 61 12.74 -3.48 14.87
C GLN A 61 12.35 -2.67 16.11
N ASN A 62 12.49 -1.34 16.05
CA ASN A 62 12.26 -0.48 17.20
C ASN A 62 11.65 0.86 16.79
N SER A 63 10.41 1.11 17.21
CA SER A 63 9.73 2.38 16.94
C SER A 63 10.37 3.58 17.64
N TYR A 64 11.21 3.37 18.65
CA TYR A 64 11.99 4.45 19.28
C TYR A 64 13.05 5.04 18.33
N GLU A 65 13.53 4.25 17.36
CA GLU A 65 14.54 4.68 16.38
C GLU A 65 14.01 5.77 15.43
N TYR A 66 12.68 5.89 15.25
CA TYR A 66 12.11 7.00 14.46
C TYR A 66 12.46 8.36 15.07
N GLY A 67 12.45 8.47 16.41
CA GLY A 67 12.79 9.70 17.11
C GLY A 67 14.29 10.02 17.07
N ILE A 68 15.14 9.00 17.20
CA ILE A 68 16.61 9.15 17.19
C ILE A 68 17.11 9.52 15.78
N LEU A 69 16.64 8.81 14.77
CA LEU A 69 17.11 9.00 13.40
C LEU A 69 16.50 10.25 12.75
N ALA A 70 15.52 10.89 13.40
CA ALA A 70 14.70 11.97 12.86
C ALA A 70 14.12 11.63 11.47
N VAL A 71 13.95 10.34 11.19
CA VAL A 71 13.35 9.84 9.97
C VAL A 71 11.90 9.61 10.28
N GLY A 72 11.00 10.27 9.54
CA GLY A 72 9.56 10.09 9.68
C GLY A 72 9.09 8.68 9.29
N GLU A 73 7.79 8.54 9.03
CA GLU A 73 7.13 7.26 8.81
C GLU A 73 7.45 6.63 7.43
N VAL A 74 8.66 6.08 7.28
CA VAL A 74 9.16 5.67 5.95
C VAL A 74 8.45 4.44 5.40
N TYR A 75 8.08 3.48 6.26
CA TYR A 75 7.31 2.32 5.82
C TYR A 75 5.91 2.72 5.34
N GLY A 76 5.29 3.67 6.04
CA GLY A 76 4.07 4.31 5.58
C GLY A 76 4.23 4.93 4.20
N LEU A 77 5.26 5.75 4.00
CA LEU A 77 5.57 6.34 2.69
C LEU A 77 5.80 5.28 1.61
N VAL A 78 6.59 4.25 1.86
CA VAL A 78 6.94 3.21 0.88
C VAL A 78 5.70 2.39 0.48
N ASN A 79 4.84 2.06 1.43
CA ASN A 79 3.54 1.42 1.14
C ASN A 79 2.64 2.34 0.32
N ALA A 80 2.58 3.62 0.68
CA ALA A 80 1.82 4.64 -0.03
C ALA A 80 2.32 4.79 -1.49
N LEU A 81 3.65 4.83 -1.70
CA LEU A 81 4.30 4.86 -3.01
C LEU A 81 3.99 3.63 -3.85
N SER A 82 3.95 2.44 -3.23
CA SER A 82 3.55 1.19 -3.90
C SER A 82 2.14 1.28 -4.47
N VAL A 83 1.19 1.81 -3.69
CA VAL A 83 -0.19 2.01 -4.18
C VAL A 83 -0.23 3.03 -5.32
N LEU A 84 0.42 4.19 -5.14
CA LEU A 84 0.42 5.24 -6.15
C LEU A 84 1.07 4.81 -7.45
N SER A 85 2.23 4.13 -7.37
CA SER A 85 2.94 3.64 -8.55
C SER A 85 2.10 2.62 -9.32
N SER A 86 1.39 1.74 -8.61
CA SER A 86 0.46 0.77 -9.22
C SER A 86 -0.63 1.47 -10.03
N VAL A 87 -1.23 2.54 -9.48
CA VAL A 87 -2.25 3.32 -10.20
C VAL A 87 -1.65 4.07 -11.38
N LEU A 88 -0.51 4.75 -11.19
CA LEU A 88 0.18 5.46 -12.27
C LEU A 88 0.54 4.52 -13.43
N PHE A 89 0.96 3.30 -13.13
CA PHE A 89 1.25 2.29 -14.13
C PHE A 89 0.00 1.85 -14.90
N VAL A 90 -1.14 1.64 -14.22
CA VAL A 90 -2.42 1.39 -14.91
C VAL A 90 -2.82 2.56 -15.81
N LEU A 91 -2.69 3.80 -15.32
CA LEU A 91 -3.02 5.00 -16.09
C LEU A 91 -2.10 5.16 -17.31
N PHE A 92 -0.82 4.84 -17.16
CA PHE A 92 0.16 4.79 -18.24
C PHE A 92 -0.23 3.76 -19.33
N LEU A 93 -0.54 2.52 -18.92
CA LEU A 93 -0.93 1.44 -19.83
C LEU A 93 -2.27 1.71 -20.53
N SER A 94 -3.23 2.32 -19.84
CA SER A 94 -4.54 2.68 -20.39
C SER A 94 -4.52 3.84 -21.39
N LYS A 95 -3.33 4.38 -21.71
CA LYS A 95 -3.14 5.53 -22.63
C LYS A 95 -3.97 6.75 -22.22
N LYS A 96 -4.18 6.96 -20.92
CA LYS A 96 -4.96 8.11 -20.43
C LYS A 96 -4.24 9.44 -20.70
N PHE A 97 -2.91 9.41 -20.63
CA PHE A 97 -2.00 10.52 -20.95
C PHE A 97 -1.86 10.65 -22.47
N LYS A 98 -2.26 11.80 -23.01
CA LYS A 98 -2.36 12.03 -24.46
C LYS A 98 -1.00 12.41 -25.04
N TYR A 99 -0.23 13.20 -24.29
CA TYR A 99 1.01 13.79 -24.77
C TYR A 99 2.23 12.97 -24.36
N SER A 100 3.29 12.99 -25.17
CA SER A 100 4.54 12.26 -24.90
C SER A 100 5.22 12.75 -23.63
N TYR A 101 5.25 14.05 -23.36
CA TYR A 101 5.85 14.61 -22.14
C TYR A 101 5.13 14.15 -20.86
N GLU A 102 3.80 14.00 -20.88
CA GLU A 102 3.04 13.47 -19.74
C GLU A 102 3.44 12.00 -19.47
N ARG A 103 3.61 11.21 -20.53
CA ARG A 103 4.03 9.81 -20.42
C ARG A 103 5.46 9.68 -19.90
N LEU A 104 6.38 10.52 -20.38
CA LEU A 104 7.76 10.58 -19.90
C LEU A 104 7.81 10.99 -18.43
N PHE A 105 7.01 11.98 -18.03
CA PHE A 105 6.92 12.41 -16.63
C PHE A 105 6.40 11.27 -15.73
N VAL A 106 5.37 10.54 -16.15
CA VAL A 106 4.87 9.38 -15.38
C VAL A 106 5.90 8.27 -15.30
N LEU A 107 6.65 7.99 -16.36
CA LEU A 107 7.76 7.02 -16.33
C LEU A 107 8.85 7.45 -15.34
N PHE A 108 9.19 8.75 -15.33
CA PHE A 108 10.13 9.31 -14.37
C PHE A 108 9.63 9.15 -12.93
N LEU A 109 8.35 9.42 -12.64
CA LEU A 109 7.76 9.18 -11.32
C LEU A 109 7.83 7.69 -10.92
N LEU A 110 7.46 6.79 -11.83
CA LEU A 110 7.51 5.35 -11.59
C LEU A 110 8.93 4.90 -11.25
N LEU A 111 9.95 5.44 -11.93
CA LEU A 111 11.35 5.15 -11.65
C LEU A 111 11.76 5.62 -10.26
N ILE A 112 11.46 6.88 -9.90
CA ILE A 112 11.79 7.42 -8.56
C ILE A 112 11.11 6.61 -7.46
N PHE A 113 9.82 6.33 -7.62
CA PHE A 113 9.06 5.57 -6.62
C PHE A 113 9.59 4.15 -6.50
N PHE A 114 9.93 3.50 -7.61
CA PHE A 114 10.54 2.17 -7.59
C PHE A 114 11.90 2.16 -6.89
N VAL A 115 12.75 3.17 -7.12
CA VAL A 115 14.04 3.31 -6.42
C VAL A 115 13.83 3.46 -4.91
N ALA A 116 12.89 4.30 -4.47
CA ALA A 116 12.56 4.44 -3.05
C ALA A 116 12.02 3.14 -2.42
N ILE A 117 11.10 2.46 -3.12
CA ILE A 117 10.55 1.16 -2.67
C ILE A 117 11.65 0.11 -2.59
N TYR A 118 12.51 0.01 -3.60
CA TYR A 118 13.60 -0.97 -3.64
C TYR A 118 14.64 -0.71 -2.53
N THR A 119 15.05 0.55 -2.34
CA THR A 119 16.04 0.94 -1.33
C THR A 119 15.52 0.75 0.10
N SER A 120 14.20 0.76 0.31
CA SER A 120 13.57 0.46 1.62
C SER A 120 13.85 -0.96 2.14
N ARG A 121 14.21 -1.89 1.24
CA ARG A 121 14.45 -3.31 1.57
C ARG A 121 13.23 -4.02 2.18
N SER A 122 12.04 -3.46 2.05
CA SER A 122 10.79 -4.17 2.34
C SER A 122 10.51 -5.17 1.22
N SER A 123 10.96 -6.43 1.39
CA SER A 123 10.74 -7.50 0.40
C SER A 123 9.27 -7.66 0.06
N LEU A 124 8.39 -7.57 1.07
CA LEU A 124 6.95 -7.66 0.88
C LEU A 124 6.40 -6.50 0.02
N THR A 125 6.78 -5.25 0.32
CA THR A 125 6.28 -4.10 -0.45
C THR A 125 6.80 -4.13 -1.90
N VAL A 126 8.05 -4.56 -2.12
CA VAL A 126 8.59 -4.78 -3.48
C VAL A 126 7.79 -5.85 -4.23
N LEU A 127 7.52 -7.00 -3.59
CA LEU A 127 6.77 -8.10 -4.19
C LEU A 127 5.33 -7.69 -4.52
N ILE A 128 4.66 -6.96 -3.62
CA ILE A 128 3.31 -6.46 -3.87
C ILE A 128 3.31 -5.44 -5.00
N THR A 129 4.31 -4.56 -5.09
CA THR A 129 4.44 -3.60 -6.20
C THR A 129 4.64 -4.32 -7.53
N PHE A 130 5.43 -5.39 -7.55
CA PHE A 130 5.60 -6.19 -8.76
C PHE A 130 4.30 -6.91 -9.15
N PHE A 131 3.64 -7.53 -8.17
CA PHE A 131 2.37 -8.21 -8.35
C PHE A 131 1.27 -7.26 -8.84
N SER A 132 1.22 -6.05 -8.31
CA SER A 132 0.26 -5.03 -8.74
C SER A 132 0.53 -4.54 -10.17
N TYR A 133 1.79 -4.47 -10.62
CA TYR A 133 2.13 -4.19 -12.01
C TYR A 133 1.71 -5.33 -12.95
N VAL A 134 1.92 -6.58 -12.54
CA VAL A 134 1.42 -7.75 -13.30
C VAL A 134 -0.10 -7.70 -13.38
N LEU A 135 -0.78 -7.47 -12.25
CA LEU A 135 -2.23 -7.34 -12.21
C LEU A 135 -2.71 -6.16 -13.07
N ALA A 136 -2.00 -5.04 -13.09
CA ALA A 136 -2.30 -3.89 -13.93
C ALA A 136 -2.21 -4.23 -15.44
N LEU A 137 -1.21 -5.00 -15.87
CA LEU A 137 -1.09 -5.48 -17.25
C LEU A 137 -2.25 -6.39 -17.63
N LEU A 138 -2.64 -7.30 -16.72
CA LEU A 138 -3.78 -8.20 -16.92
C LEU A 138 -5.10 -7.42 -16.93
N CYS A 139 -5.28 -6.46 -16.03
CA CYS A 139 -6.45 -5.60 -15.96
C CYS A 139 -6.59 -4.70 -17.20
N THR A 140 -5.50 -4.09 -17.67
CA THR A 140 -5.57 -3.19 -18.83
C THR A 140 -5.85 -3.94 -20.13
N SER A 141 -5.25 -5.12 -20.31
CA SER A 141 -5.62 -6.04 -21.40
C SER A 141 -7.04 -6.59 -21.29
N TRP A 142 -7.55 -6.76 -20.06
CA TRP A 142 -8.94 -7.14 -19.78
C TRP A 142 -9.94 -6.06 -20.19
N PHE A 143 -9.64 -4.77 -20.01
CA PHE A 143 -10.58 -3.68 -20.35
C PHE A 143 -10.62 -3.29 -21.83
N THR A 144 -9.59 -3.60 -22.61
CA THR A 144 -9.51 -3.23 -24.03
C THR A 144 -10.22 -4.22 -24.96
N ASN A 145 -10.37 -5.50 -24.57
CA ASN A 145 -11.00 -6.53 -25.42
C ASN A 145 -12.47 -6.81 -25.03
N LYS A 146 -13.42 -6.28 -25.82
CA LYS A 146 -14.86 -6.52 -25.66
C LYS A 146 -15.21 -8.00 -25.99
N GLY A 147 -15.92 -8.68 -25.09
CA GLY A 147 -16.68 -9.90 -25.41
C GLY A 147 -16.05 -11.26 -25.06
N LYS A 148 -14.96 -11.67 -25.70
CA LYS A 148 -14.51 -13.10 -25.68
C LYS A 148 -13.61 -13.52 -24.50
N ALA A 149 -13.30 -12.62 -23.57
CA ALA A 149 -12.25 -12.85 -22.57
C ALA A 149 -12.72 -13.52 -21.26
N PHE A 150 -14.02 -13.82 -21.05
CA PHE A 150 -14.51 -14.24 -19.72
C PHE A 150 -13.89 -15.54 -19.17
N GLY A 151 -13.71 -16.56 -20.01
CA GLY A 151 -13.02 -17.79 -19.60
C GLY A 151 -11.53 -17.57 -19.26
N LYS A 152 -10.82 -16.78 -20.09
CA LYS A 152 -9.42 -16.41 -19.84
C LYS A 152 -9.25 -15.57 -18.55
N LYS A 153 -10.29 -14.83 -18.13
CA LYS A 153 -10.30 -14.02 -16.89
C LYS A 153 -10.33 -14.88 -15.63
N ILE A 154 -11.20 -15.89 -15.59
CA ILE A 154 -11.27 -16.82 -14.46
C ILE A 154 -9.99 -17.65 -14.41
N ILE A 155 -9.50 -18.11 -15.57
CA ILE A 155 -8.25 -18.87 -15.64
C ILE A 155 -7.06 -18.03 -15.14
N GLY A 156 -6.94 -16.75 -15.51
CA GLY A 156 -5.85 -15.90 -15.03
C GLY A 156 -5.89 -15.65 -13.52
N LEU A 157 -7.07 -15.38 -12.95
CA LEU A 157 -7.26 -15.25 -11.51
C LEU A 157 -7.03 -16.57 -10.78
N LEU A 158 -7.48 -17.70 -11.34
CA LEU A 158 -7.23 -19.03 -10.81
C LEU A 158 -5.75 -19.40 -10.89
N VAL A 159 -5.03 -19.04 -11.96
CA VAL A 159 -3.59 -19.25 -12.08
C VAL A 159 -2.84 -18.42 -11.06
N ILE A 160 -3.19 -17.15 -10.88
CA ILE A 160 -2.61 -16.30 -9.85
C ILE A 160 -2.89 -16.84 -8.45
N SER A 161 -4.14 -17.21 -8.18
CA SER A 161 -4.54 -17.78 -6.89
C SER A 161 -3.86 -19.13 -6.66
N PHE A 162 -3.74 -19.96 -7.69
CA PHE A 162 -3.04 -21.24 -7.66
C PHE A 162 -1.54 -21.05 -7.44
N VAL A 163 -0.90 -20.08 -8.10
CA VAL A 163 0.51 -19.74 -7.85
C VAL A 163 0.69 -19.27 -6.41
N LEU A 164 -0.20 -18.42 -5.88
CA LEU A 164 -0.15 -17.99 -4.47
C LEU A 164 -0.33 -19.17 -3.51
N ILE A 165 -1.28 -20.06 -3.79
CA ILE A 165 -1.52 -21.30 -3.02
C ILE A 165 -0.28 -22.20 -3.08
N VAL A 166 0.27 -22.47 -4.27
CA VAL A 166 1.49 -23.26 -4.45
C VAL A 166 2.67 -22.64 -3.74
N LEU A 167 2.83 -21.31 -3.78
CA LEU A 167 3.89 -20.61 -3.03
C LEU A 167 3.73 -20.77 -1.51
N ILE A 168 2.50 -20.84 -1.00
CA ILE A 168 2.21 -21.09 0.42
C ILE A 168 2.52 -22.55 0.80
N PHE A 169 2.08 -23.52 0.00
CA PHE A 169 2.24 -24.95 0.31
C PHE A 169 3.64 -25.49 -0.01
N ALA A 170 4.30 -24.98 -1.05
CA ALA A 170 5.65 -25.37 -1.43
C ALA A 170 6.72 -24.49 -0.75
N LYS A 171 6.34 -23.64 0.21
CA LYS A 171 7.26 -22.66 0.82
C LYS A 171 8.53 -23.29 1.38
N GLU A 172 8.42 -24.47 2.01
CA GLU A 172 9.56 -25.18 2.61
C GLU A 172 10.49 -25.71 1.53
N TYR A 173 9.95 -26.38 0.50
CA TYR A 173 10.74 -26.86 -0.63
C TYR A 173 11.41 -25.72 -1.42
N ILE A 174 10.68 -24.63 -1.66
CA ILE A 174 11.22 -23.42 -2.28
C ILE A 174 12.31 -22.82 -1.39
N GLY A 175 12.07 -22.74 -0.08
CA GLY A 175 13.04 -22.24 0.89
C GLY A 175 14.32 -23.05 0.93
N GLU A 176 14.22 -24.38 0.96
CA GLU A 176 15.36 -25.30 0.90
C GLU A 176 16.12 -25.16 -0.42
N THR A 177 15.41 -25.06 -1.54
CA THR A 177 16.01 -24.85 -2.87
C THR A 177 16.76 -23.51 -2.93
N ILE A 178 16.15 -22.45 -2.42
CA ILE A 178 16.74 -21.11 -2.31
C ILE A 178 18.01 -21.16 -1.45
N MET A 179 17.96 -21.84 -0.30
CA MET A 179 19.12 -22.02 0.59
C MET A 179 20.22 -22.83 -0.09
N PHE A 180 19.87 -23.88 -0.83
CA PHE A 180 20.82 -24.72 -1.56
C PHE A 180 21.55 -23.93 -2.65
N ILE A 181 20.82 -23.21 -3.50
CA ILE A 181 21.39 -22.38 -4.57
C ILE A 181 22.22 -21.23 -3.99
N SER A 182 21.84 -20.70 -2.83
CA SER A 182 22.48 -19.53 -2.20
C SER A 182 23.53 -19.88 -1.15
N LYS A 183 23.89 -21.16 -1.04
CA LYS A 183 24.84 -21.67 -0.04
C LYS A 183 26.24 -21.05 -0.17
N SER A 184 26.59 -20.63 -1.39
CA SER A 184 27.75 -19.79 -1.69
C SER A 184 27.50 -18.36 -1.19
N LYS A 185 27.80 -18.08 0.08
CA LYS A 185 27.62 -16.77 0.72
C LYS A 185 28.61 -15.69 0.23
N SER A 186 29.12 -15.80 -0.99
CA SER A 186 30.16 -14.93 -1.55
C SER A 186 29.66 -13.52 -1.88
N SER A 187 28.35 -13.35 -2.10
CA SER A 187 27.74 -12.04 -2.37
C SER A 187 26.67 -11.68 -1.34
N LYS A 188 26.53 -10.37 -1.05
CA LYS A 188 25.47 -9.83 -0.17
C LYS A 188 24.06 -10.08 -0.71
N LEU A 189 23.91 -10.28 -2.02
CA LEU A 189 22.64 -10.64 -2.62
C LEU A 189 22.30 -12.10 -2.29
N LEU A 190 23.27 -13.02 -2.46
CA LEU A 190 23.09 -14.43 -2.13
C LEU A 190 22.85 -14.65 -0.63
N SER A 191 23.50 -13.87 0.26
CA SER A 191 23.21 -13.98 1.70
C SER A 191 21.77 -13.58 2.06
N ARG A 192 21.18 -12.60 1.35
CA ARG A 192 19.77 -12.23 1.52
C ARG A 192 18.82 -13.27 0.96
N ILE A 193 19.13 -13.78 -0.23
CA ILE A 193 18.35 -14.84 -0.85
C ILE A 193 18.38 -16.06 0.07
N TYR A 194 19.54 -16.42 0.63
CA TYR A 194 19.67 -17.46 1.64
C TYR A 194 18.81 -17.21 2.88
N SER A 195 18.82 -15.99 3.44
CA SER A 195 17.97 -15.65 4.61
C SER A 195 16.47 -15.69 4.32
N ILE A 196 16.08 -15.38 3.08
CA ILE A 196 14.68 -15.57 2.63
C ILE A 196 14.37 -17.07 2.67
N GLY A 197 15.25 -17.92 2.16
CA GLY A 197 15.11 -19.36 2.24
C GLY A 197 14.98 -19.87 3.69
N GLU A 198 15.87 -19.45 4.59
CA GLU A 198 15.79 -19.79 6.02
C GLU A 198 14.45 -19.37 6.65
N SER A 199 13.92 -18.20 6.26
CA SER A 199 12.63 -17.70 6.76
C SER A 199 11.42 -18.49 6.24
N MET A 200 11.54 -19.09 5.05
CA MET A 200 10.49 -19.91 4.42
C MET A 200 10.47 -21.33 4.99
N VAL A 201 11.64 -21.89 5.32
CA VAL A 201 11.81 -23.20 5.99
C VAL A 201 11.55 -23.11 7.50
N GLY A 202 11.55 -21.91 8.08
CA GLY A 202 11.33 -21.70 9.52
C GLY A 202 12.57 -21.97 10.38
N ILE A 203 13.77 -21.89 9.78
CA ILE A 203 15.07 -22.06 10.46
C ILE A 203 15.46 -20.79 11.22
N VAL A 204 15.04 -19.61 10.74
CA VAL A 204 15.21 -18.37 11.51
C VAL A 204 14.35 -18.47 12.77
N SER A 205 15.00 -18.37 13.94
CA SER A 205 14.43 -18.67 15.25
C SER A 205 13.01 -18.13 15.45
N LYS A 206 12.19 -18.87 16.18
CA LYS A 206 10.87 -18.44 16.71
C LYS A 206 10.88 -17.05 17.39
N ASN A 207 12.06 -16.52 17.74
CA ASN A 207 12.23 -15.23 18.37
C ASN A 207 12.31 -14.05 17.39
N SER A 208 12.41 -14.28 16.07
CA SER A 208 12.32 -13.19 15.08
C SER A 208 10.87 -13.02 14.60
N GLN A 209 10.26 -11.88 14.93
CA GLN A 209 8.93 -11.47 14.42
C GLN A 209 8.88 -11.32 12.87
N THR A 210 10.03 -11.47 12.19
CA THR A 210 10.17 -11.30 10.74
C THR A 210 9.94 -12.57 9.92
N GLY A 211 9.83 -13.74 10.55
CA GLY A 211 9.56 -15.02 9.88
C GLY A 211 8.18 -15.08 9.23
N PHE A 212 8.03 -15.85 8.15
CA PHE A 212 6.75 -15.97 7.45
C PHE A 212 5.65 -16.56 8.35
N LEU A 213 5.97 -17.61 9.12
CA LEU A 213 5.02 -18.22 10.06
C LEU A 213 4.66 -17.29 11.22
N SER A 214 5.63 -16.58 11.81
CA SER A 214 5.37 -15.63 12.89
C SER A 214 4.47 -14.47 12.44
N ARG A 215 4.54 -14.07 11.17
CA ARG A 215 3.57 -13.10 10.61
C ARG A 215 2.15 -13.63 10.58
N PHE A 216 1.93 -14.91 10.23
CA PHE A 216 0.58 -15.50 10.31
C PHE A 216 0.10 -15.59 11.75
N ASP A 217 0.96 -15.97 12.69
CA ASP A 217 0.61 -16.02 14.11
C ASP A 217 0.16 -14.64 14.62
N LEU A 218 0.82 -13.56 14.19
CA LEU A 218 0.42 -12.19 14.51
C LEU A 218 -0.95 -11.83 13.92
N ILE A 219 -1.23 -12.23 12.66
CA ILE A 219 -2.57 -12.07 12.06
C ILE A 219 -3.63 -12.84 12.86
N PHE A 220 -3.35 -14.10 13.20
CA PHE A 220 -4.25 -14.92 14.01
C PHE A 220 -4.47 -14.36 15.41
N THR A 221 -3.46 -13.71 15.98
CA THR A 221 -3.58 -13.02 17.27
C THR A 221 -4.63 -11.91 17.17
N SER A 222 -4.57 -11.06 16.14
CA SER A 222 -5.60 -10.04 15.91
C SER A 222 -6.99 -10.63 15.68
N ILE A 223 -7.08 -11.71 14.90
CA ILE A 223 -8.37 -12.40 14.67
C ILE A 223 -8.94 -12.92 15.99
N LYS A 224 -8.13 -13.59 16.81
CA LYS A 224 -8.55 -14.13 18.11
C LYS A 224 -9.03 -13.00 19.03
N THR A 225 -8.31 -11.89 19.07
CA THR A 225 -8.66 -10.71 19.86
C THR A 225 -9.95 -10.04 19.38
N PHE A 226 -10.18 -9.98 18.07
CA PHE A 226 -11.45 -9.54 17.52
C PHE A 226 -12.60 -10.47 17.93
N LEU A 227 -12.41 -11.79 17.85
CA LEU A 227 -13.46 -12.76 18.21
C LEU A 227 -13.83 -12.70 19.69
N THR A 228 -12.91 -12.32 20.57
CA THR A 228 -13.21 -12.11 22.00
C THR A 228 -13.85 -10.75 22.28
N ASN A 229 -13.59 -9.73 21.46
CA ASN A 229 -14.10 -8.36 21.65
C ASN A 229 -14.75 -7.79 20.37
N PRO A 230 -15.78 -8.43 19.80
CA PRO A 230 -16.19 -8.15 18.42
C PRO A 230 -16.81 -6.77 18.25
N PHE A 231 -17.55 -6.24 19.24
CA PHE A 231 -18.31 -4.99 19.04
C PHE A 231 -17.47 -3.73 19.23
N VAL A 232 -16.65 -3.68 20.29
CA VAL A 232 -15.93 -2.45 20.71
C VAL A 232 -14.41 -2.57 20.51
N GLY A 233 -13.88 -3.78 20.33
CA GLY A 233 -12.44 -4.02 20.29
C GLY A 233 -11.75 -3.70 21.63
N ILE A 234 -10.42 -3.73 21.64
CA ILE A 234 -9.62 -3.59 22.87
C ILE A 234 -8.89 -2.25 23.02
N TYR A 235 -9.09 -1.29 22.12
CA TYR A 235 -8.41 0.01 22.18
C TYR A 235 -8.75 0.83 23.43
N HIS A 236 -9.97 0.68 23.96
CA HIS A 236 -10.36 1.32 25.21
C HIS A 236 -9.57 0.76 26.41
N VAL A 237 -9.23 -0.54 26.40
CA VAL A 237 -8.44 -1.21 27.44
C VAL A 237 -7.01 -0.67 27.48
N SER A 238 -6.47 -0.24 26.34
CA SER A 238 -5.13 0.35 26.26
C SER A 238 -5.04 1.79 26.78
N GLY A 239 -6.17 2.38 27.22
CA GLY A 239 -6.26 3.81 27.57
C GLY A 239 -6.08 4.71 26.34
N GLY A 240 -6.30 4.18 25.14
CA GLY A 240 -6.06 4.87 23.88
C GLY A 240 -4.58 4.97 23.48
N ASN A 241 -3.71 4.18 24.08
CA ASN A 241 -2.31 4.07 23.66
C ASN A 241 -2.16 2.97 22.61
N TYR A 242 -1.76 3.35 21.40
CA TYR A 242 -1.54 2.40 20.29
C TYR A 242 -0.41 1.40 20.60
N PHE A 243 0.67 1.85 21.23
CA PHE A 243 1.84 1.00 21.51
C PHE A 243 1.52 -0.15 22.49
N LYS A 244 0.53 0.03 23.36
CA LYS A 244 0.06 -1.00 24.28
C LYS A 244 -0.82 -2.06 23.62
N LEU A 245 -1.29 -1.84 22.38
CA LEU A 245 -2.15 -2.80 21.69
C LEU A 245 -1.42 -4.09 21.34
N LEU A 246 -0.13 -4.01 21.05
CA LEU A 246 0.74 -5.16 20.81
C LEU A 246 0.70 -6.12 22.00
N ASP A 247 0.89 -5.58 23.20
CA ASP A 247 0.87 -6.34 24.46
C ASP A 247 -0.53 -6.90 24.80
N LEU A 248 -1.58 -6.28 24.27
CA LEU A 248 -2.98 -6.67 24.50
C LEU A 248 -3.53 -7.62 23.43
N GLY A 249 -2.72 -8.03 22.45
CA GLY A 249 -3.10 -9.03 21.45
C GLY A 249 -3.52 -8.46 20.09
N VAL A 250 -3.03 -7.29 19.71
CA VAL A 250 -3.06 -6.83 18.30
C VAL A 250 -1.72 -7.17 17.65
N GLY A 251 -1.74 -7.87 16.52
CA GLY A 251 -0.54 -8.36 15.83
C GLY A 251 0.25 -7.30 15.05
N ASP A 252 -0.37 -6.18 14.65
CA ASP A 252 0.26 -5.07 13.89
C ASP A 252 0.91 -5.52 12.57
N HIS A 253 0.25 -6.46 11.89
CA HIS A 253 0.74 -7.10 10.66
C HIS A 253 -0.33 -7.20 9.56
N SER A 254 -1.61 -6.98 9.90
CA SER A 254 -2.72 -6.99 8.95
C SER A 254 -3.68 -5.87 9.29
N GLN A 255 -3.64 -4.82 8.49
CA GLN A 255 -4.41 -3.62 8.72
C GLN A 255 -5.88 -3.88 9.04
N TRP A 256 -6.53 -4.77 8.27
CA TRP A 256 -7.96 -5.02 8.44
C TRP A 256 -8.27 -5.76 9.74
N PHE A 257 -7.50 -6.80 10.05
CA PHE A 257 -7.70 -7.57 11.28
C PHE A 257 -7.25 -6.79 12.52
N ASP A 258 -6.19 -5.99 12.41
CA ASP A 258 -5.71 -5.12 13.49
C ASP A 258 -6.73 -4.03 13.82
N MET A 259 -7.38 -3.45 12.80
CA MET A 259 -8.49 -2.52 13.02
C MET A 259 -9.69 -3.18 13.71
N LEU A 260 -10.07 -4.38 13.26
CA LEU A 260 -11.18 -5.12 13.85
C LEU A 260 -10.88 -5.49 15.31
N ALA A 261 -9.66 -5.95 15.60
CA ALA A 261 -9.21 -6.23 16.97
C ALA A 261 -9.19 -4.98 17.85
N SER A 262 -8.67 -3.88 17.31
CA SER A 262 -8.51 -2.63 18.05
C SER A 262 -9.85 -1.95 18.33
N TYR A 263 -10.72 -1.81 17.32
CA TYR A 263 -11.88 -0.93 17.38
C TYR A 263 -13.23 -1.66 17.29
N GLY A 264 -13.23 -2.97 17.05
CA GLY A 264 -14.44 -3.77 16.88
C GLY A 264 -15.31 -3.31 15.69
N LEU A 265 -16.49 -3.91 15.59
CA LEU A 265 -17.45 -3.58 14.56
C LEU A 265 -17.92 -2.12 14.66
N LEU A 266 -18.17 -1.60 15.86
CA LEU A 266 -18.69 -0.24 16.02
C LEU A 266 -17.72 0.85 15.56
N GLY A 267 -16.41 0.65 15.73
CA GLY A 267 -15.42 1.59 15.21
C GLY A 267 -15.13 1.39 13.72
N VAL A 268 -15.08 0.14 13.27
CA VAL A 268 -14.65 -0.20 11.91
C VAL A 268 -15.76 -0.04 10.87
N PHE A 269 -17.03 -0.34 11.19
CA PHE A 269 -18.14 -0.22 10.23
C PHE A 269 -18.35 1.22 9.72
N PRO A 270 -18.39 2.27 10.56
CA PRO A 270 -18.52 3.64 10.09
C PRO A 270 -17.36 4.04 9.17
N LEU A 271 -16.15 3.56 9.45
CA LEU A 271 -15.00 3.82 8.60
C LEU A 271 -15.12 3.10 7.26
N PHE A 272 -15.46 1.81 7.25
CA PHE A 272 -15.68 1.10 5.99
C PHE A 272 -16.82 1.73 5.19
N TYR A 273 -17.88 2.19 5.85
CA TYR A 273 -18.94 2.94 5.19
C TYR A 273 -18.38 4.19 4.51
N LEU A 274 -17.61 5.03 5.22
CA LEU A 274 -16.95 6.21 4.67
C LEU A 274 -16.04 5.88 3.47
N ILE A 275 -15.24 4.81 3.59
CA ILE A 275 -14.36 4.34 2.52
C ILE A 275 -15.20 3.90 1.31
N ILE A 276 -16.21 3.05 1.51
CA ILE A 276 -17.06 2.51 0.44
C ILE A 276 -17.85 3.62 -0.26
N THR A 277 -18.41 4.58 0.48
CA THR A 277 -19.15 5.70 -0.12
C THR A 277 -18.24 6.55 -0.99
N ASN A 278 -17.00 6.81 -0.55
CA ASN A 278 -16.00 7.48 -1.37
C ASN A 278 -15.64 6.67 -2.60
N LEU A 279 -15.39 5.36 -2.44
CA LEU A 279 -15.09 4.46 -3.54
C LEU A 279 -16.21 4.43 -4.60
N ARG A 280 -17.48 4.47 -4.19
CA ARG A 280 -18.65 4.53 -5.09
C ARG A 280 -18.65 5.76 -6.00
N VAL A 281 -18.18 6.91 -5.52
CA VAL A 281 -18.01 8.12 -6.36
C VAL A 281 -17.02 7.84 -7.50
N TYR A 282 -16.00 7.01 -7.25
CA TYR A 282 -14.98 6.66 -8.24
C TYR A 282 -15.47 5.59 -9.22
N TYR A 283 -16.14 4.55 -8.73
CA TYR A 283 -16.63 3.43 -9.55
C TYR A 283 -17.58 3.86 -10.67
N LYS A 284 -18.41 4.89 -10.43
CA LYS A 284 -19.27 5.46 -11.48
C LYS A 284 -18.47 6.06 -12.63
N ASN A 285 -17.22 6.46 -12.40
CA ASN A 285 -16.42 7.24 -13.33
C ASN A 285 -15.24 6.48 -13.96
N SER A 286 -14.83 5.30 -13.44
CA SER A 286 -13.77 4.51 -14.08
C SER A 286 -13.76 3.04 -13.71
N LYS A 287 -13.64 2.16 -14.72
CA LYS A 287 -13.42 0.72 -14.51
C LYS A 287 -12.06 0.41 -13.86
N ILE A 288 -11.09 1.30 -14.03
CA ILE A 288 -9.74 1.22 -13.44
C ILE A 288 -9.80 1.17 -11.90
N CYS A 289 -10.87 1.69 -11.29
CA CYS A 289 -11.07 1.69 -9.85
C CYS A 289 -11.14 0.27 -9.24
N HIS A 290 -11.58 -0.75 -9.97
CA HIS A 290 -11.71 -2.10 -9.41
C HIS A 290 -10.36 -2.74 -9.09
N CYS A 291 -9.37 -2.63 -10.00
CA CYS A 291 -8.05 -3.23 -9.77
C CYS A 291 -7.31 -2.49 -8.65
N TRP A 292 -7.47 -1.18 -8.56
CA TRP A 292 -6.91 -0.38 -7.48
C TRP A 292 -7.50 -0.73 -6.11
N THR A 293 -8.83 -0.83 -5.98
CA THR A 293 -9.46 -1.23 -4.71
C THR A 293 -9.04 -2.63 -4.28
N PHE A 294 -8.90 -3.56 -5.23
CA PHE A 294 -8.38 -4.89 -4.93
C PHE A 294 -6.94 -4.86 -4.41
N ILE A 295 -6.05 -4.04 -5.01
CA ILE A 295 -4.67 -3.86 -4.53
C ILE A 295 -4.64 -3.28 -3.11
N ILE A 296 -5.47 -2.28 -2.80
CA ILE A 296 -5.59 -1.73 -1.44
C ILE A 296 -6.03 -2.80 -0.46
N PHE A 297 -7.05 -3.57 -0.84
CA PHE A 297 -7.56 -4.63 0.03
C PHE A 297 -6.47 -5.68 0.31
N LEU A 298 -5.74 -6.13 -0.72
CA LEU A 298 -4.63 -7.05 -0.57
C LEU A 298 -3.52 -6.49 0.31
N LEU A 299 -3.09 -5.24 0.09
CA LEU A 299 -2.08 -4.59 0.93
C LEU A 299 -2.49 -4.56 2.40
N GLY A 300 -3.76 -4.31 2.68
CA GLY A 300 -4.29 -4.34 4.04
C GLY A 300 -4.38 -5.70 4.70
N LEU A 301 -4.43 -6.77 3.91
CA LEU A 301 -4.40 -8.10 4.49
C LEU A 301 -3.00 -8.48 4.98
N VAL A 302 -1.96 -7.97 4.32
CA VAL A 302 -0.58 -8.46 4.50
C VAL A 302 0.35 -7.46 5.16
N ASN A 303 -0.06 -6.19 5.31
CA ASN A 303 0.77 -5.15 5.92
C ASN A 303 -0.11 -4.10 6.63
N PRO A 304 0.26 -3.59 7.81
CA PRO A 304 -0.26 -2.32 8.29
C PRO A 304 0.09 -1.21 7.30
N TYR A 305 -0.89 -0.38 6.97
CA TYR A 305 -0.67 0.74 6.06
C TYR A 305 -1.48 2.00 6.41
N ILE A 306 -2.31 1.97 7.47
CA ILE A 306 -3.08 3.13 7.94
C ILE A 306 -2.13 4.10 8.60
N CYS A 307 -1.59 4.94 7.76
CA CYS A 307 -0.93 6.16 8.12
C CYS A 307 -1.50 7.30 7.28
N PHE A 308 -1.28 8.52 7.74
CA PHE A 308 -1.74 9.72 7.06
C PHE A 308 -1.30 9.72 5.58
N THR A 309 -0.03 9.40 5.30
CA THR A 309 0.53 9.39 3.94
C THR A 309 -0.23 8.43 3.01
N THR A 310 -0.53 7.20 3.47
CA THR A 310 -1.24 6.24 2.62
C THR A 310 -2.70 6.65 2.40
N ILE A 311 -3.39 7.11 3.44
CA ILE A 311 -4.77 7.60 3.31
C ILE A 311 -4.83 8.84 2.41
N HIS A 312 -3.86 9.74 2.51
CA HIS A 312 -3.73 10.92 1.65
C HIS A 312 -3.58 10.55 0.18
N ILE A 313 -2.72 9.58 -0.14
CA ILE A 313 -2.60 9.08 -1.51
C ILE A 313 -3.91 8.44 -1.99
N GLN A 314 -4.45 7.52 -1.19
CA GLN A 314 -5.59 6.70 -1.59
C GLN A 314 -6.85 7.51 -1.80
N PHE A 315 -7.11 8.49 -0.94
CA PHE A 315 -8.40 9.18 -0.92
C PHE A 315 -8.34 10.63 -1.39
N LEU A 316 -7.16 11.22 -1.60
CA LEU A 316 -7.03 12.57 -2.17
C LEU A 316 -6.30 12.56 -3.52
N ILE A 317 -5.06 12.05 -3.58
CA ILE A 317 -4.23 12.12 -4.80
C ILE A 317 -4.79 11.26 -5.92
N ILE A 318 -4.96 9.95 -5.67
CA ILE A 318 -5.42 8.98 -6.68
C ILE A 318 -6.77 9.40 -7.27
N PRO A 319 -7.79 9.75 -6.46
CA PRO A 319 -9.04 10.30 -6.96
C PRO A 319 -8.86 11.51 -7.87
N THR A 320 -8.02 12.47 -7.48
CA THR A 320 -7.76 13.68 -8.29
C THR A 320 -7.17 13.35 -9.66
N LEU A 321 -6.27 12.35 -9.75
CA LEU A 321 -5.74 11.84 -11.03
C LEU A 321 -6.84 11.28 -11.94
N PHE A 322 -7.96 10.79 -11.39
CA PHE A 322 -9.09 10.35 -12.20
C PHE A 322 -9.83 11.51 -12.87
N PHE A 323 -9.90 12.67 -12.22
CA PHE A 323 -10.63 13.86 -12.68
C PHE A 323 -9.78 14.89 -13.44
N TYR A 324 -8.46 14.67 -13.59
CA TYR A 324 -7.53 15.58 -14.27
C TYR A 324 -8.03 16.13 -15.64
N LYS A 325 -8.69 15.31 -16.46
CA LYS A 325 -9.23 15.78 -17.75
C LYS A 325 -10.39 16.75 -17.61
N LYS A 326 -11.26 16.56 -16.60
CA LYS A 326 -12.34 17.51 -16.30
C LYS A 326 -11.74 18.83 -15.80
N ILE A 327 -10.69 18.76 -14.99
CA ILE A 327 -9.94 19.94 -14.52
C ILE A 327 -9.39 20.73 -15.71
N LEU A 328 -8.75 20.05 -16.68
CA LEU A 328 -8.19 20.71 -17.85
C LEU A 328 -9.23 21.16 -18.88
N SER A 329 -10.38 20.49 -19.00
CA SER A 329 -11.45 20.92 -19.93
C SER A 329 -12.19 22.17 -19.47
N PHE A 330 -12.07 22.54 -18.19
CA PHE A 330 -12.49 23.85 -17.70
C PHE A 330 -11.55 24.98 -18.16
N LYS A 331 -10.54 24.70 -18.99
CA LYS A 331 -9.70 25.69 -19.67
C LYS A 331 -10.39 26.49 -20.79
N ASP A 332 -11.65 26.85 -20.63
CA ASP A 332 -12.15 28.14 -21.14
C ASP A 332 -11.71 29.26 -20.16
N PHE A 333 -10.42 29.24 -19.85
CA PHE A 333 -9.78 29.86 -18.67
C PHE A 333 -9.45 31.34 -18.84
N ASN A 334 -9.76 31.94 -19.98
CA ASN A 334 -9.48 33.36 -20.24
C ASN A 334 -10.59 34.31 -19.77
N SER A 335 -11.66 33.80 -19.12
CA SER A 335 -12.82 34.61 -18.74
C SER A 335 -12.91 34.98 -17.25
N TYR A 336 -12.02 34.46 -16.40
CA TYR A 336 -12.09 34.67 -14.94
C TYR A 336 -10.87 35.38 -14.33
N PHE A 337 -9.92 35.81 -15.17
CA PHE A 337 -8.74 36.59 -14.75
C PHE A 337 -8.48 37.81 -15.65
N ILE A 338 -9.54 38.44 -16.17
CA ILE A 338 -9.50 39.82 -16.67
C ILE A 338 -10.47 40.65 -15.85
#